data_AF-A0A2M8DI09-F1
#
_entry.id   AF-A0A2M8DI09-F1
#
_cell.length_a   1.000
_cell.length_b   1.000
_cell.length_c   1.000
_cell.angle_alpha   90.00
_cell.angle_beta   90.00
_cell.angle_gamma   90.00
#
_symmetry.space_group_name_H-M   'P 1'
#
loop_
_entity.id
_entity.type
_entity.pdbx_description
1 polymer ?
#
loop_
_entity_poly.entity_id
_entity_poly.type
_entity_poly.pdbx_seq_one_letter_code
_entity_poly.pdbx_strand_id
1 'polypeptide(L)'
;MHRTLAPLALVAALGLTACAHSLVADLDTLEGSLSGIEIMDSEHKLAADLSAARKAISEARQAYAGGQLAEAKALTATAQEKVNGAQAKQYGL
;
A
#
# COMPACT_ATOMS: atom_id res chain seq x y z
N MET A 1 43.77 18.97 2.25
CA MET A 1 43.08 17.68 2.05
C MET A 1 41.61 17.84 2.45
N HIS A 2 40.69 18.07 1.52
CA HIS A 2 39.25 18.12 1.81
C HIS A 2 38.55 17.05 0.97
N ARG A 3 38.12 15.96 1.62
CA ARG A 3 37.33 14.89 1.00
C ARG A 3 35.85 15.30 1.05
N THR A 4 35.34 15.88 -0.03
CA THR A 4 33.91 16.12 -0.25
C THR A 4 33.24 14.83 -0.70
N LEU A 5 32.66 14.08 0.24
CA LEU A 5 31.95 12.81 0.02
C LEU A 5 30.40 12.93 0.12
N ALA A 6 29.84 14.14 0.07
CA ALA A 6 28.44 14.38 0.43
C ALA A 6 27.35 14.44 -0.67
N PRO A 7 27.58 14.24 -2.00
CA PRO A 7 26.46 14.33 -2.95
C PRO A 7 25.65 13.02 -3.10
N LEU A 8 26.22 11.84 -2.83
CA LEU A 8 25.53 10.56 -3.04
C LEU A 8 24.51 10.22 -1.94
N ALA A 9 24.75 10.63 -0.70
CA ALA A 9 23.80 10.37 0.40
C ALA A 9 22.51 11.19 0.26
N LEU A 10 22.59 12.41 -0.30
CA LEU A 10 21.45 13.29 -0.46
C LEU A 10 20.51 12.85 -1.60
N VAL A 11 21.07 12.34 -2.70
CA VAL A 11 20.28 11.79 -3.82
C VAL A 11 19.59 10.49 -3.43
N ALA A 12 20.25 9.64 -2.64
CA ALA A 12 19.63 8.44 -2.09
C ALA A 12 18.46 8.80 -1.17
N ALA A 13 18.61 9.82 -0.31
CA ALA A 13 17.53 10.29 0.56
C ALA A 13 16.33 10.86 -0.23
N LEU A 14 16.57 11.65 -1.27
CA LEU A 14 15.52 12.19 -2.14
C LEU A 14 14.77 11.10 -2.92
N GLY A 15 15.49 10.13 -3.47
CA GLY A 15 14.90 8.96 -4.14
C GLY A 15 14.10 8.08 -3.17
N LEU A 16 14.59 7.91 -1.93
CA LEU A 16 13.86 7.20 -0.88
C LEU A 16 12.57 7.92 -0.51
N THR A 17 12.60 9.26 -0.38
CA THR A 17 11.41 10.04 -0.03
C THR A 17 10.36 10.03 -1.14
N ALA A 18 10.75 10.03 -2.42
CA ALA A 18 9.80 9.94 -3.53
C ALA A 18 9.14 8.55 -3.62
N CYS A 19 9.93 7.48 -3.45
CA CYS A 19 9.40 6.10 -3.42
C CYS A 19 8.47 5.89 -2.20
N ALA A 20 8.82 6.48 -1.07
CA ALA A 20 8.05 6.43 0.16
C ALA A 20 6.72 7.19 0.04
N HIS A 21 6.74 8.38 -0.57
CA HIS A 21 5.53 9.17 -0.81
C HIS A 21 4.57 8.48 -1.79
N SER A 22 5.10 7.85 -2.83
CA SER A 22 4.28 7.06 -3.78
C SER A 22 3.61 5.88 -3.10
N LEU A 23 4.24 5.26 -2.11
CA LEU A 23 3.66 4.12 -1.40
C LEU A 23 2.47 4.52 -0.53
N VAL A 24 2.56 5.67 0.15
CA VAL A 24 1.46 6.18 0.97
C VAL A 24 0.25 6.52 0.11
N ALA A 25 0.47 7.14 -1.06
CA ALA A 25 -0.60 7.44 -2.01
C ALA A 25 -1.28 6.17 -2.55
N ASP A 26 -0.52 5.11 -2.78
CA ASP A 26 -1.03 3.80 -3.22
C ASP A 26 -1.92 3.16 -2.14
N LEU A 27 -1.45 3.15 -0.88
CA LEU A 27 -2.21 2.66 0.27
C LEU A 27 -3.51 3.44 0.50
N ASP A 28 -3.50 4.76 0.30
CA ASP A 28 -4.69 5.60 0.40
C ASP A 28 -5.70 5.27 -0.72
N THR A 29 -5.20 5.07 -1.95
CA THR A 29 -6.01 4.67 -3.11
C THR A 29 -6.65 3.29 -2.90
N LEU A 30 -5.91 2.35 -2.31
CA LEU A 30 -6.41 1.02 -1.95
C LEU A 30 -7.51 1.08 -0.89
N GLU A 31 -7.36 1.95 0.12
CA GLU A 31 -8.39 2.19 1.14
C GLU A 31 -9.66 2.82 0.54
N GLY A 32 -9.50 3.77 -0.38
CA GLY A 32 -10.62 4.35 -1.13
C GLY A 32 -11.35 3.30 -1.97
N SER A 33 -10.59 2.41 -2.63
CA SER A 33 -11.15 1.30 -3.40
C SER A 33 -11.94 0.34 -2.52
N LEU A 34 -11.40 -0.05 -1.35
CA LEU A 34 -12.11 -0.89 -0.39
C LEU A 34 -13.40 -0.26 0.12
N SER A 35 -13.37 1.03 0.42
CA SER A 35 -14.57 1.76 0.86
C SER A 35 -15.64 1.75 -0.23
N GLY A 36 -15.25 1.92 -1.49
CA GLY A 36 -16.17 1.77 -2.63
C GLY A 36 -16.74 0.36 -2.77
N ILE A 37 -15.92 -0.67 -2.56
CA ILE A 37 -16.36 -2.07 -2.60
C ILE A 37 -17.34 -2.36 -1.46
N GLU A 38 -17.05 -1.89 -0.25
CA GLU A 38 -17.91 -2.08 0.92
C GLU A 38 -19.29 -1.42 0.75
N ILE A 39 -19.36 -0.25 0.12
CA ILE A 39 -20.63 0.42 -0.20
C ILE A 39 -21.45 -0.42 -1.19
N MET A 40 -20.79 -1.06 -2.15
CA MET A 40 -21.45 -1.88 -3.17
C MET A 40 -21.79 -3.30 -2.69
N ASP A 41 -21.05 -3.84 -1.71
CA ASP A 41 -21.31 -5.13 -1.07
C ASP A 41 -22.45 -5.05 -0.04
N SER A 42 -23.63 -4.64 -0.50
CA SER A 42 -24.82 -4.46 0.36
C SER A 42 -25.25 -5.73 1.11
N GLU A 43 -24.87 -6.91 0.58
CA GLU A 43 -25.17 -8.22 1.18
C GLU A 43 -24.02 -8.77 2.06
N HIS A 44 -22.94 -8.01 2.26
CA HIS A 44 -21.76 -8.40 3.06
C HIS A 44 -21.11 -9.72 2.59
N LYS A 45 -21.23 -10.06 1.31
CA LYS A 45 -20.70 -11.31 0.72
C LYS A 45 -19.18 -11.29 0.62
N LEU A 46 -18.57 -10.11 0.64
CA LEU A 46 -17.14 -9.88 0.53
C LEU A 46 -16.52 -9.47 1.87
N ALA A 47 -17.26 -9.51 2.98
CA ALA A 47 -16.78 -9.06 4.28
C ALA A 47 -15.44 -9.70 4.70
N ALA A 48 -15.24 -10.99 4.42
CA ALA A 48 -13.98 -11.68 4.70
C ALA A 48 -12.83 -11.19 3.81
N ASP A 49 -13.08 -10.98 2.52
CA ASP A 49 -12.10 -10.46 1.57
C ASP A 49 -11.72 -9.00 1.88
N LEU A 50 -12.73 -8.16 2.18
CA LEU A 50 -12.57 -6.78 2.61
C LEU A 50 -11.76 -6.69 3.91
N SER A 51 -12.06 -7.55 4.90
CA SER A 51 -11.29 -7.60 6.15
C SER A 51 -9.84 -8.03 5.91
N ALA A 52 -9.59 -9.00 5.04
CA ALA A 52 -8.24 -9.43 4.69
C ALA A 52 -7.45 -8.32 3.97
N ALA A 53 -8.10 -7.60 3.05
CA ALA A 53 -7.51 -6.48 2.35
C ALA A 53 -7.18 -5.30 3.30
N ARG A 54 -8.09 -4.93 4.21
CA ARG A 54 -7.82 -3.91 5.24
C ARG A 54 -6.64 -4.29 6.14
N LYS A 55 -6.55 -5.57 6.53
CA LYS A 55 -5.43 -6.06 7.32
C LYS A 55 -4.11 -5.90 6.57
N ALA A 56 -4.06 -6.26 5.29
CA ALA A 56 -2.87 -6.11 4.46
C ALA A 56 -2.45 -4.63 4.29
N ILE A 57 -3.40 -3.71 4.09
CA ILE A 57 -3.11 -2.27 4.04
C ILE A 57 -2.56 -1.77 5.37
N SER A 58 -3.15 -2.20 6.50
CA SER A 58 -2.69 -1.81 7.83
C SER A 58 -1.28 -2.31 8.12
N GLU A 59 -0.97 -3.56 7.73
CA GLU A 59 0.38 -4.12 7.82
C GLU A 59 1.37 -3.36 6.94
N ALA A 60 1.00 -3.01 5.71
CA ALA A 60 1.83 -2.20 4.82
C ALA A 60 2.10 -0.79 5.38
N ARG A 61 1.09 -0.13 5.95
CA ARG A 61 1.23 1.16 6.64
C ARG A 61 2.15 1.04 7.86
N GLN A 62 2.06 -0.04 8.63
CA GLN A 62 2.94 -0.29 9.77
C GLN A 62 4.39 -0.52 9.35
N ALA A 63 4.62 -1.35 8.32
CA ALA A 63 5.96 -1.57 7.77
C ALA A 63 6.56 -0.26 7.23
N TYR A 64 5.75 0.57 6.57
CA TYR A 64 6.15 1.90 6.11
C TYR A 64 6.53 2.82 7.27
N ALA A 65 5.68 2.91 8.31
CA ALA A 65 5.94 3.71 9.50
C ALA A 65 7.18 3.24 10.28
N GLY A 66 7.47 1.93 10.26
CA GLY A 66 8.68 1.32 10.81
C GLY A 66 9.94 1.51 9.96
N GLY A 67 9.86 2.19 8.81
CA GLY A 67 11.00 2.40 7.90
C GLY A 67 11.38 1.18 7.05
N GLN A 68 10.57 0.11 7.08
CA GLN A 68 10.80 -1.13 6.36
C GLN A 68 10.25 -1.03 4.93
N LEU A 69 10.82 -0.15 4.10
CA LEU A 69 10.27 0.19 2.78
C LEU A 69 10.13 -0.99 1.81
N ALA A 70 11.04 -1.96 1.86
CA ALA A 70 10.97 -3.15 1.02
C ALA A 70 9.80 -4.07 1.41
N GLU A 71 9.61 -4.27 2.72
CA GLU A 71 8.50 -5.03 3.27
C GLU A 71 7.18 -4.30 3.02
N ALA A 72 7.14 -2.99 3.24
CA ALA A 72 5.98 -2.16 2.95
C ALA A 72 5.56 -2.26 1.48
N LYS A 73 6.51 -2.28 0.53
CA LYS A 73 6.21 -2.53 -0.90
C LYS A 73 5.60 -3.91 -1.14
N ALA A 74 6.16 -4.96 -0.55
CA ALA A 74 5.64 -6.32 -0.71
C ALA A 74 4.22 -6.46 -0.13
N LEU A 75 4.00 -5.88 1.05
CA LEU A 75 2.69 -5.85 1.70
C LEU A 75 1.67 -5.00 0.92
N THR A 76 2.11 -3.89 0.31
CA THR A 76 1.26 -3.06 -0.56
C THR A 76 0.84 -3.85 -1.81
N ALA A 77 1.75 -4.59 -2.43
CA ALA A 77 1.41 -5.47 -3.55
C ALA A 77 0.41 -6.57 -3.15
N THR A 78 0.60 -7.16 -1.96
CA THR A 78 -0.34 -8.15 -1.40
C THR A 78 -1.71 -7.52 -1.14
N ALA A 79 -1.74 -6.31 -0.58
CA ALA A 79 -2.97 -5.55 -0.38
C ALA A 79 -3.69 -5.29 -1.70
N GLN A 80 -2.96 -4.86 -2.75
CA GLN A 80 -3.49 -4.68 -4.09
C GLN A 80 -4.11 -5.95 -4.66
N GLU A 81 -3.46 -7.11 -4.52
CA GLU A 81 -4.03 -8.38 -4.97
C GLU A 81 -5.35 -8.72 -4.24
N LYS A 82 -5.42 -8.46 -2.93
CA LYS A 82 -6.65 -8.68 -2.16
C LYS A 82 -7.76 -7.72 -2.57
N VAL A 83 -7.45 -6.44 -2.78
CA VAL A 83 -8.42 -5.44 -3.26
C VAL A 83 -8.92 -5.82 -4.66
N ASN A 84 -8.03 -6.18 -5.58
CA ASN A 84 -8.39 -6.63 -6.92
C ASN A 84 -9.27 -7.89 -6.88
N GLY A 85 -8.95 -8.85 -6.01
CA GLY A 85 -9.76 -10.06 -5.82
C GLY A 85 -11.17 -9.74 -5.30
N ALA A 86 -11.29 -8.82 -4.34
CA ALA A 86 -12.58 -8.35 -3.84
C ALA A 86 -13.38 -7.62 -4.93
N GLN A 87 -12.71 -6.76 -5.72
CA GLN A 87 -13.31 -6.09 -6.88
C GLN A 87 -13.80 -7.08 -7.93
N ALA A 88 -12.98 -8.07 -8.30
CA ALA A 88 -13.36 -9.07 -9.29
C ALA A 88 -14.62 -9.83 -8.85
N LYS A 89 -14.67 -10.26 -7.58
CA LYS A 89 -15.85 -10.90 -7.01
C LYS A 89 -17.08 -10.00 -6.99
N GLN A 90 -16.90 -8.69 -6.73
CA GLN A 90 -17.99 -7.73 -6.78
C GLN A 90 -18.57 -7.56 -8.19
N TYR A 91 -17.71 -7.52 -9.21
CA TYR A 91 -18.11 -7.32 -10.60
C TYR A 91 -18.40 -8.62 -11.37
N GLY A 92 -18.22 -9.78 -10.74
CA GLY A 92 -18.45 -11.09 -11.36
C GLY A 92 -17.42 -11.46 -12.44
N LEU A 93 -16.19 -10.96 -12.30
CA LEU A 93 -15.06 -11.19 -13.22
C LEU A 93 -14.24 -12.43 -12.86
#